data_AF-A0A0M6ZPW7-F1
#
_entry.id   AF-A0A0M6ZPW7-F1
#
_cell.length_a   1.000
_cell.length_b   1.000
_cell.length_c   1.000
_cell.angle_alpha   90.00
_cell.angle_beta   90.00
_cell.angle_gamma   90.00
#
_symmetry.space_group_name_H-M   'P 1'
#
loop_
_entity.id
_entity.type
_entity.pdbx_description
1 polymer ?
#
loop_
_entity_poly.entity_id
_entity_poly.type
_entity_poly.pdbx_seq_one_letter_code
_entity_poly.pdbx_strand_id
1 'polypeptide(L)'
;MHGAEGRTGYLIEIVQDALCKALKARRNMPLMGDFELTFEARTGCRPEHNVFAEDVEWQNIDVRNTLFPEDKEEDEVPQPKKRRLKIVRGA
;
A
#
# COMPACT_ATOMS: atom_id res chain seq x y z
N MET A 1 3.96 -3.76 7.88
CA MET A 1 3.89 -4.55 6.63
C MET A 1 5.10 -5.46 6.53
N HIS A 2 4.91 -6.78 6.50
CA HIS A 2 5.99 -7.78 6.50
C HIS A 2 6.16 -8.47 5.13
N GLY A 3 5.55 -7.92 4.07
CA GLY A 3 5.24 -8.66 2.84
C GLY A 3 6.41 -8.91 1.88
N ALA A 4 7.52 -8.18 1.99
CA ALA A 4 8.69 -8.39 1.13
C ALA A 4 9.91 -7.65 1.70
N GLU A 5 10.55 -8.18 2.73
CA GLU A 5 11.84 -7.67 3.21
C GLU A 5 12.93 -7.78 2.11
N GLY A 6 12.98 -6.81 1.18
CA GLY A 6 14.04 -6.67 0.19
C GLY A 6 14.09 -7.69 -0.95
N ARG A 7 13.03 -8.50 -1.15
CA ARG A 7 13.02 -9.57 -2.16
C ARG A 7 12.05 -9.29 -3.31
N THR A 8 12.38 -8.32 -4.16
CA THR A 8 11.62 -8.00 -5.39
C THR A 8 11.33 -9.22 -6.27
N GLY A 9 12.17 -10.27 -6.20
CA GLY A 9 11.95 -11.55 -6.88
C GLY A 9 10.60 -12.21 -6.56
N TYR A 10 10.07 -12.02 -5.34
CA TYR A 10 8.79 -12.65 -4.95
C TYR A 10 7.60 -12.13 -5.76
N LEU A 11 7.57 -10.84 -6.10
CA LEU A 11 6.50 -10.28 -6.92
C LEU A 11 6.50 -10.88 -8.34
N ILE A 12 7.69 -11.05 -8.93
CA ILE A 12 7.84 -11.67 -10.24
C ILE A 12 7.34 -13.12 -10.20
N GLU A 13 7.74 -13.85 -9.17
CA GLU A 13 7.32 -15.24 -8.96
C GLU A 13 5.80 -15.36 -8.73
N ILE A 14 5.19 -14.42 -8.00
CA ILE A 14 3.73 -14.36 -7.83
C ILE A 14 3.03 -14.14 -9.18
N VAL A 15 3.53 -13.23 -10.01
CA VAL A 15 2.95 -12.98 -11.35
C VAL A 15 3.07 -14.22 -12.23
N GLN A 16 4.23 -14.88 -12.24
CA GLN A 16 4.47 -16.09 -13.03
C GLN A 16 3.55 -17.24 -12.60
N ASP A 17 3.38 -17.45 -11.31
CA ASP A 17 2.53 -18.52 -10.78
C ASP A 17 1.03 -18.23 -11.01
N ALA A 18 0.59 -16.98 -10.90
CA ALA A 18 -0.78 -16.57 -11.22
C ALA A 18 -1.08 -16.80 -12.72
N LEU A 19 -0.14 -16.48 -13.61
CA LEU A 19 -0.24 -16.80 -15.04
C LEU A 19 -0.31 -18.32 -15.27
N CYS A 20 0.52 -19.10 -14.59
CA CYS A 20 0.47 -20.57 -14.66
C CYS A 20 -0.89 -21.12 -14.23
N LYS A 21 -1.51 -20.57 -13.19
CA LYS A 21 -2.86 -20.95 -12.74
C LYS A 21 -3.92 -20.62 -13.78
N ALA A 22 -3.87 -19.43 -14.37
CA ALA A 22 -4.78 -19.03 -15.44
C ALA A 22 -4.69 -19.97 -16.65
N LEU A 23 -3.46 -20.29 -17.10
CA LEU A 23 -3.22 -21.21 -18.20
C LEU A 23 -3.73 -22.63 -17.89
N LYS A 24 -3.50 -23.14 -16.68
CA LYS A 24 -4.06 -24.44 -16.22
C LYS A 24 -5.59 -24.44 -16.22
N ALA A 25 -6.22 -23.30 -15.93
CA ALA A 25 -7.66 -23.11 -16.02
C ALA A 25 -8.16 -22.83 -17.45
N ARG A 26 -7.31 -22.96 -18.48
CA ARG A 26 -7.61 -22.65 -19.89
C ARG A 26 -8.08 -21.21 -20.13
N ARG A 27 -7.60 -20.27 -19.31
CA ARG A 27 -7.80 -18.83 -19.50
C ARG A 27 -6.53 -18.20 -20.06
N ASN A 28 -6.71 -17.18 -20.91
CA ASN A 28 -5.60 -16.43 -21.49
C ASN A 28 -5.15 -15.26 -20.60
N MET A 29 -5.90 -14.96 -19.54
CA MET A 29 -5.64 -13.87 -18.61
C MET A 29 -5.85 -14.33 -17.16
N PRO A 30 -4.98 -13.93 -16.23
CA PRO A 30 -5.17 -14.19 -14.81
C PRO A 30 -6.28 -13.31 -14.24
N LEU A 31 -6.99 -13.84 -13.25
CA LEU A 31 -7.98 -13.13 -12.45
C LEU A 31 -7.39 -12.78 -11.09
N MET A 32 -8.00 -11.85 -10.34
CA MET A 32 -7.48 -11.44 -9.04
C MET A 32 -7.32 -12.61 -8.07
N GLY A 33 -8.29 -13.54 -8.05
CA GLY A 33 -8.21 -14.77 -7.26
C GLY A 33 -7.00 -15.68 -7.59
N ASP A 34 -6.44 -15.61 -8.81
CA ASP A 34 -5.19 -16.33 -9.12
C ASP A 34 -4.01 -15.72 -8.36
N PHE A 35 -3.96 -14.39 -8.23
CA PHE A 35 -2.93 -13.67 -7.48
C PHE A 35 -3.10 -13.88 -5.97
N GLU A 36 -4.32 -13.84 -5.47
CA GLU A 36 -4.61 -14.10 -4.05
C GLU A 36 -4.09 -15.47 -3.61
N LEU A 37 -4.50 -16.53 -4.30
CA LEU A 37 -4.08 -17.91 -4.01
C LEU A 37 -2.56 -18.09 -4.09
N THR A 38 -1.91 -17.35 -4.98
CA THR A 38 -0.47 -17.44 -5.18
C THR A 38 0.30 -16.69 -4.09
N PHE A 39 -0.18 -15.50 -3.72
CA PHE A 39 0.37 -14.72 -2.62
C PHE A 39 0.26 -15.47 -1.30
N GLU A 40 -0.90 -16.05 -1.00
CA GLU A 40 -1.09 -16.89 0.18
C GLU A 40 -0.13 -18.08 0.19
N ALA A 41 -0.04 -18.82 -0.92
CA ALA A 41 0.83 -19.99 -1.00
C ALA A 41 2.33 -19.66 -0.77
N ARG A 42 2.77 -18.46 -1.14
CA ARG A 42 4.18 -18.04 -1.03
C ARG A 42 4.52 -17.33 0.27
N THR A 43 3.58 -16.58 0.83
CA THR A 43 3.80 -15.74 2.01
C THR A 43 3.19 -16.33 3.29
N GLY A 44 2.25 -17.26 3.15
CA GLY A 44 1.43 -17.76 4.26
C GLY A 44 0.37 -16.77 4.74
N CYS A 45 0.24 -15.59 4.11
CA CYS A 45 -0.79 -14.61 4.44
C CYS A 45 -2.15 -15.10 3.95
N ARG A 46 -3.07 -15.29 4.91
CA ARG A 46 -4.42 -15.76 4.63
C ARG A 46 -5.23 -14.75 3.79
N PRO A 47 -6.27 -15.20 3.06
CA PRO A 47 -7.05 -14.37 2.15
C PRO A 47 -7.61 -13.10 2.78
N GLU A 48 -8.00 -13.13 4.06
CA GLU A 48 -8.60 -11.98 4.74
C GLU A 48 -7.60 -10.83 4.99
N HIS A 49 -6.30 -11.11 4.89
CA HIS A 49 -5.21 -10.15 5.00
C HIS A 49 -4.39 -10.08 3.71
N ASN A 50 -4.92 -10.64 2.62
CA ASN A 50 -4.25 -10.69 1.35
C ASN A 50 -4.40 -9.35 0.66
N VAL A 51 -3.28 -8.78 0.23
CA VAL A 51 -3.29 -7.49 -0.47
C VAL A 51 -4.17 -7.56 -1.72
N PHE A 52 -4.27 -8.72 -2.38
CA PHE A 52 -5.08 -8.91 -3.58
C PHE A 52 -6.57 -9.19 -3.32
N ALA A 53 -7.03 -9.26 -2.08
CA ALA A 53 -8.44 -9.59 -1.78
C ALA A 53 -9.42 -8.53 -2.32
N GLU A 54 -10.62 -8.99 -2.71
CA GLU A 54 -11.66 -8.18 -3.37
C GLU A 54 -12.10 -6.93 -2.55
N ASP A 55 -12.03 -7.01 -1.22
CA ASP A 55 -12.39 -5.93 -0.30
C ASP A 55 -11.26 -4.92 -0.03
N VAL A 56 -10.08 -5.09 -0.65
CA VAL A 56 -8.96 -4.16 -0.48
C VAL A 56 -9.16 -2.94 -1.38
N GLU A 57 -9.55 -1.82 -0.78
CA GLU A 57 -9.61 -0.52 -1.45
C GLU A 57 -8.19 0.03 -1.67
N TRP A 58 -7.50 -0.46 -2.70
CA TRP A 58 -6.14 -0.07 -3.06
C TRP A 58 -5.94 1.45 -3.21
N GLN A 59 -6.98 2.18 -3.60
CA GLN A 59 -6.94 3.64 -3.73
C GLN A 59 -6.77 4.35 -2.38
N ASN A 60 -7.16 3.68 -1.29
CA ASN A 60 -7.10 4.21 0.07
C ASN A 60 -5.84 3.75 0.82
N ILE A 61 -5.01 2.90 0.20
CA ILE A 61 -3.72 2.51 0.75
C ILE A 61 -2.70 3.61 0.45
N ASP A 62 -2.39 4.42 1.47
CA ASP A 62 -1.23 5.29 1.43
C ASP A 62 0.05 4.46 1.61
N VAL A 63 0.62 4.07 0.46
CA VAL A 63 1.83 3.24 0.38
C VAL A 63 3.02 3.92 1.10
N ARG A 64 3.13 5.26 1.03
CA ARG A 64 4.24 5.99 1.63
C ARG A 64 4.17 5.90 3.16
N ASN A 65 3.01 6.21 3.73
CA ASN A 65 2.79 6.13 5.18
C ASN A 65 2.88 4.70 5.73
N THR A 66 2.58 3.70 4.90
CA THR A 66 2.63 2.30 5.32
C THR A 66 4.05 1.70 5.25
N LEU A 67 4.89 2.16 4.31
CA LEU A 67 6.27 1.70 4.14
C LEU A 67 7.27 2.49 4.99
N PHE A 68 6.99 3.77 5.25
CA PHE A 68 7.88 4.67 5.97
C PHE A 68 7.14 5.32 7.16
N PRO A 69 6.76 4.54 8.19
CA PRO A 69 6.01 5.05 9.33
C PRO A 69 6.80 6.05 10.18
N GLU A 70 8.11 6.12 10.02
CA GLU A 70 9.02 7.07 10.72
C GLU A 70 9.09 8.44 10.02
N ASP A 71 8.71 8.53 8.75
CA ASP A 71 8.64 9.79 7.97
C ASP A 71 7.31 10.53 8.18
N LYS A 72 6.61 10.24 9.29
CA LYS A 72 5.48 11.06 9.72
C LYS A 72 6.02 12.43 10.13
N GLU A 73 6.28 13.29 9.17
CA GLU A 73 6.18 14.72 9.38
C GLU A 73 4.77 14.93 9.93
N GLU A 74 4.66 15.20 11.23
CA GLU A 74 3.43 15.69 11.81
C GLU A 74 3.02 16.86 10.93
N ASP A 75 1.90 16.74 10.20
CA ASP A 75 1.28 17.87 9.54
C ASP A 75 1.00 18.89 10.64
N GLU A 76 1.95 19.80 10.90
CA GLU A 76 1.76 20.95 11.75
C GLU A 76 0.64 21.75 11.09
N VAL A 77 -0.58 21.54 11.59
CA VAL A 77 -1.72 22.41 11.31
C VAL A 77 -1.21 23.84 11.50
N PRO A 78 -1.18 24.69 10.46
CA PRO A 78 -0.56 26.00 10.58
C PRO A 78 -1.34 26.80 11.61
N GLN A 79 -0.81 26.93 12.82
CA GLN A 79 -1.47 27.75 13.82
C GLN A 79 -1.45 29.20 13.35
N PRO A 80 -2.60 29.88 13.31
CA PRO A 80 -2.67 31.25 12.82
C PRO A 80 -1.87 32.15 13.77
N LYS A 81 -0.70 32.61 13.31
CA LYS A 81 0.12 33.61 14.00
C LYS A 81 -0.73 34.86 14.23
N LYS A 82 -1.13 35.12 15.48
CA LYS A 82 -1.76 36.38 15.88
C LYS A 82 -0.78 37.53 15.57
N ARG A 83 -1.00 38.25 14.46
CA ARG A 83 -0.27 39.49 14.13
C ARG A 83 -0.53 40.49 15.24
N ARG A 84 0.48 40.75 16.08
CA ARG A 84 0.48 41.88 17.01
C ARG A 84 0.47 43.17 16.19
N LEU A 85 -0.67 43.87 16.15
CA LEU A 85 -0.75 45.23 15.64
C LEU A 85 0.14 46.13 16.52
N LYS A 86 1.20 46.68 15.92
CA LYS A 86 1.99 47.76 16.52
C LYS A 86 1.17 49.04 16.37
N ILE A 87 0.54 49.50 17.46
CA ILE A 87 -0.06 50.83 17.52
C ILE A 87 1.10 51.83 17.52
N VAL A 88 1.22 52.61 16.45
CA VAL A 88 2.14 53.76 16.39
C VAL A 88 1.42 54.94 17.04
N ARG A 89 1.89 55.38 18.20
CA ARG A 89 1.49 56.67 18.79
C ARG A 89 2.32 57.77 18.09
N GLY A 90 1.63 58.67 17.40
CA GLY A 90 2.24 59.87 16.83
C GLY A 90 2.69 60.86 17.91
N ALA A 91 3.77 61.57 17.59
CA ALA A 91 4.20 62.82 18.19
C ALA A 91 4.86 63.64 17.08
#